data_AF-A0A537HV09-F1
#
_entry.id   AF-A0A537HV09-F1
#
_cell.length_a   1.000
_cell.length_b   1.000
_cell.length_c   1.000
_cell.angle_alpha   90.00
_cell.angle_beta   90.00
_cell.angle_gamma   90.00
#
_symmetry.space_group_name_H-M   'P 1'
#
loop_
_entity.id
_entity.type
_entity.pdbx_description
1 polymer ?
#
loop_
_entity_poly.entity_id
_entity_poly.type
_entity_poly.pdbx_seq_one_letter_code
_entity_poly.pdbx_strand_id
1 'polypeptide(L)' 'MSISEVSFFSCFQFENYELFEVTGYFHVKYPDGKTIDGRYSSLMKKVKGKWYLYTDHSG' A
#
# COMPACT_ATOMS: atom_id res chain seq x y z
N MET A 1 -15.87 13.85 2.64
CA MET A 1 -15.96 12.98 1.45
C MET A 1 -15.72 11.55 1.93
N SER A 2 -16.63 10.61 1.67
CA SER A 2 -16.53 9.22 2.14
C SER A 2 -16.05 8.29 1.03
N ILE A 3 -15.28 7.25 1.38
CA ILE A 3 -14.79 6.23 0.45
C ILE A 3 -15.69 5.00 0.55
N SER A 4 -16.04 4.38 -0.57
CA SER A 4 -16.83 3.14 -0.57
C SER A 4 -15.98 1.88 -0.70
N GLU A 5 -14.85 1.95 -1.41
CA GLU A 5 -13.96 0.80 -1.62
C GLU A 5 -12.52 1.27 -1.85
N VAL A 6 -11.56 0.51 -1.31
CA VAL A 6 -10.14 0.64 -1.67
C VAL A 6 -9.59 -0.75 -1.95
N SER A 7 -9.02 -0.93 -3.14
CA SER A 7 -8.36 -2.16 -3.56
C SER A 7 -6.86 -1.92 -3.73
N PHE A 8 -6.03 -2.79 -3.15
CA PHE A 8 -4.56 -2.70 -3.22
C PHE A 8 -3.97 -3.93 -3.92
N PHE A 9 -3.04 -3.69 -4.84
CA PHE A 9 -2.22 -4.73 -5.46
C PHE A 9 -0.75 -4.44 -5.16
N SER A 10 -0.07 -5.37 -4.49
CA SER A 10 1.28 -5.18 -3.94
C SER A 10 2.29 -6.19 -4.49
N CYS A 11 3.47 -5.72 -4.88
CA CYS A 11 4.65 -6.54 -5.17
C CYS A 11 5.68 -6.35 -4.05
N PHE A 12 6.30 -7.44 -3.58
CA PHE A 12 7.28 -7.43 -2.50
C PHE A 12 8.68 -7.66 -3.08
N GLN A 13 9.57 -6.67 -2.89
CA GLN A 13 10.97 -6.77 -3.26
C GLN A 13 11.84 -6.84 -1.99
N PHE A 14 12.71 -7.84 -1.94
CA PHE A 14 13.52 -8.16 -0.77
C PHE A 14 14.90 -7.52 -0.95
N GLU A 15 15.15 -6.40 -0.29
CA GLU A 15 16.45 -5.73 -0.39
C GLU A 15 17.36 -5.99 0.83
N ASN A 16 16.80 -6.35 1.99
CA ASN A 16 17.54 -6.72 3.20
C ASN A 16 16.70 -7.62 4.13
N TYR A 17 17.34 -8.41 5.00
CA TYR A 17 16.64 -9.33 5.93
C TYR A 17 15.72 -8.61 6.95
N GLU A 18 15.83 -7.29 7.10
CA GLU A 18 15.06 -6.51 8.06
C GLU A 18 13.96 -5.63 7.46
N LEU A 19 14.10 -5.20 6.20
CA LEU A 19 13.21 -4.24 5.55
C LEU A 19 12.85 -4.73 4.15
N PHE A 20 11.57 -4.59 3.82
CA PHE A 20 10.98 -5.09 2.59
C PHE A 20 10.37 -3.89 1.88
N GLU A 21 10.80 -3.66 0.65
CA GLU A 21 10.17 -2.66 -0.19
C GLU A 21 8.89 -3.26 -0.79
N VAL A 22 7.80 -2.52 -0.65
CA VAL A 22 6.51 -2.89 -1.20
C VAL A 22 6.05 -1.78 -2.10
N THR A 23 5.90 -2.09 -3.38
CA THR A 23 5.33 -1.18 -4.36
C THR A 23 4.00 -1.72 -4.84
N GLY A 24 3.10 -0.84 -5.26
CA GLY A 24 1.80 -1.28 -5.69
C GLY A 24 0.93 -0.22 -6.32
N TYR A 25 -0.27 -0.66 -6.68
CA TYR A 25 -1.32 0.16 -7.24
C TYR A 25 -2.52 0.13 -6.32
N PHE A 26 -3.21 1.26 -6.19
CA PHE A 26 -4.49 1.35 -5.50
C PHE A 26 -5.57 1.86 -6.45
N HIS A 27 -6.79 1.38 -6.22
CA HIS A 27 -8.01 1.91 -6.83
C HIS A 27 -8.93 2.33 -5.70
N VAL A 28 -9.36 3.60 -5.68
CA VAL A 28 -10.32 4.16 -4.74
C VAL A 28 -11.61 4.40 -5.48
N LYS A 29 -12.71 3.83 -4.99
CA LYS A 29 -14.05 4.13 -5.48
C LYS A 29 -14.82 4.97 -4.46
N TYR A 30 -15.40 6.06 -4.94
CA TYR A 30 -16.29 6.91 -4.17
C TYR A 30 -17.75 6.48 -4.32
N PRO A 31 -18.63 6.82 -3.36
CA PRO A 31 -20.05 6.50 -3.43
C PRO A 31 -20.77 7.09 -4.63
N ASP A 32 -20.27 8.19 -5.19
CA ASP A 32 -20.80 8.83 -6.41
C ASP A 32 -20.36 8.11 -7.70
N GLY A 33 -19.62 7.02 -7.57
CA GLY A 33 -19.11 6.21 -8.69
C GLY A 33 -17.80 6.71 -9.27
N LYS A 34 -17.25 7.84 -8.82
CA LYS A 34 -15.91 8.27 -9.25
C LYS A 34 -14.85 7.30 -8.77
N THR A 35 -13.82 7.12 -9.60
CA THR A 35 -12.66 6.30 -9.29
C THR A 35 -11.39 7.14 -9.34
N ILE A 36 -10.45 6.87 -8.44
CA ILE A 36 -9.09 7.39 -8.47
C ILE A 36 -8.14 6.21 -8.41
N ASP A 37 -7.22 6.16 -9.35
CA ASP A 37 -6.18 5.15 -9.41
C ASP A 37 -4.84 5.82 -9.10
N GLY A 38 -4.00 5.14 -8.34
CA GLY A 38 -2.70 5.67 -7.96
C GLY A 38 -1.67 4.60 -7.67
N ARG A 39 -0.44 5.04 -7.44
CA ARG A 39 0.66 4.17 -7.06
C ARG A 39 1.04 4.44 -5.62
N TYR A 40 1.55 3.41 -4.96
CA TYR A 40 2.17 3.58 -3.65
C TYR A 40 3.48 2.81 -3.60
N SER A 41 4.38 3.30 -2.75
CA SER A 41 5.55 2.56 -2.29
C SER A 41 5.63 2.68 -0.78
N SER A 42 6.12 1.62 -0.13
CA SER A 42 6.29 1.59 1.31
C SER A 42 7.45 0.69 1.71
N LEU A 43 8.00 0.94 2.89
CA LEU A 43 8.88 -0.02 3.55
C LEU A 43 8.09 -0.73 4.63
N MET A 44 8.18 -2.05 4.66
CA MET A 44 7.59 -2.87 5.71
C MET A 44 8.66 -3.55 6.54
N LYS A 45 8.42 -3.64 7.86
CA LYS A 45 9.26 -4.38 8.81
C LYS A 45 8.46 -5.46 9.50
N LYS A 46 9.05 -6.66 9.64
CA LYS A 46 8.46 -7.75 10.43
C LYS A 46 8.97 -7.67 11.86
N VAL A 47 8.05 -7.44 12.82
CA VAL A 47 8.36 -7.42 14.26
C VAL A 47 7.54 -8.50 14.94
N LYS A 48 8.21 -9.46 15.58
CA LYS A 48 7.58 -10.59 16.30
C LYS A 48 6.50 -11.31 15.47
N GLY A 49 6.80 -11.59 14.21
CA GLY A 49 5.90 -12.31 13.31
C GLY A 49 4.83 -11.45 12.62
N LYS A 50 4.64 -10.19 13.04
CA LYS A 50 3.66 -9.27 12.48
C LYS A 50 4.34 -8.26 11.56
N TRP A 51 3.69 -7.92 10.45
CA TRP A 51 4.15 -6.93 9.49
C TRP A 51 3.63 -5.55 9.86
N TYR A 52 4.52 -4.56 9.83
CA TYR A 52 4.21 -3.16 10.09
C TYR A 52 4.67 -2.31 8.91
N LEU A 53 3.85 -1.35 8.52
CA LEU A 53 4.27 -0.25 7.66
C LEU A 53 5.24 0.64 8.45
N TYR A 54 6.43 0.83 7.91
CA TYR A 54 7.48 1.65 8.50
C TYR A 54 7.44 3.08 7.93
N THR A 55 7.23 3.20 6.62
CA THR A 55 6.98 4.47 5.92
C THR A 55 6.15 4.19 4.68
N ASP A 56 5.24 5.09 4.32
CA ASP A 56 4.48 5.06 3.07
C ASP A 56 4.64 6.38 2.30
N HIS A 57 4.67 6.25 0.98
CA HIS A 57 4.60 7.38 0.06
C HIS A 57 3.55 7.06 -1.00
N SER A 58 2.43 7.78 -0.95
CA SER A 58 1.36 7.73 -1.94
C SER A 58 1.30 9.04 -2.71
N GLY A 59 1.19 8.97 -4.04
CA GLY A 59 1.04 10.12 -4.94
C GLY A 59 -0.09 9.92 -5.92
#